data_AF-A0A0F3GZB8-F1
#
_entry.id   AF-A0A0F3GZB8-F1
#
_cell.length_a   1.000
_cell.length_b   1.000
_cell.length_c   1.000
_cell.angle_alpha   90.00
_cell.angle_beta   90.00
_cell.angle_gamma   90.00
#
_symmetry.space_group_name_H-M   'P 1'
#
loop_
_entity.id
_entity.type
_entity.pdbx_description
1 polymer ?
#
loop_
_entity_poly.entity_id
_entity_poly.type
_entity_poly.pdbx_seq_one_letter_code
_entity_poly.pdbx_strand_id
1 'polypeptide(L)'
;MFTTLNQTYHSVRKQNVSVRINLSGLEVDITPARKQAGNTDDHVIYLSKSDSWKQTNIPKHIKDISNSVRTNEIKILKIWRELHKLEFPSIYMEYLLVKNILFHKSKDTKDIANNVWHILNELAKNKENPLYAEIVDPANSNNILSDLLTNEEKENIINQAKETIKLRDWEQTVW
;
A
#
# COMPACT_ATOMS: atom_id res chain seq x y z
N MET A 1 -3.78 -21.07 -11.33
CA MET A 1 -2.60 -20.18 -11.39
C MET A 1 -1.48 -20.65 -10.47
N PHE A 2 -1.64 -20.64 -9.13
CA PHE A 2 -0.57 -21.03 -8.20
C PHE A 2 0.03 -22.41 -8.53
N THR A 3 -0.81 -23.44 -8.69
CA THR A 3 -0.36 -24.80 -9.03
C THR A 3 0.49 -24.82 -10.28
N THR A 4 0.05 -24.14 -11.34
CA THR A 4 0.77 -24.03 -12.61
C THR A 4 2.12 -23.34 -12.43
N LEU A 5 2.16 -22.20 -11.72
CA LEU A 5 3.42 -21.47 -11.48
C LEU A 5 4.40 -22.29 -10.63
N ASN A 6 3.88 -23.00 -9.62
CA ASN A 6 4.69 -23.83 -8.71
C ASN A 6 5.26 -25.09 -9.37
N GLN A 7 4.76 -25.48 -10.55
CA GLN A 7 5.35 -26.55 -11.37
C GLN A 7 6.50 -26.05 -12.25
N THR A 8 6.54 -24.75 -12.56
CA THR A 8 7.52 -24.16 -13.49
C THR A 8 8.64 -23.40 -12.76
N TYR A 9 8.31 -22.70 -11.68
CA TYR A 9 9.23 -21.84 -10.95
C TYR A 9 9.55 -22.41 -9.56
N HIS A 10 10.77 -22.14 -9.08
CA HIS A 10 11.16 -22.43 -7.70
C HIS A 10 10.73 -21.30 -6.76
N SER A 11 10.49 -21.62 -5.49
CA SER A 11 10.20 -20.64 -4.42
C SER A 11 8.95 -19.78 -4.67
N VAL A 12 7.86 -20.39 -5.16
CA VAL A 12 6.60 -19.69 -5.43
C VAL A 12 5.84 -19.40 -4.13
N ARG A 13 5.47 -18.13 -3.89
CA ARG A 13 4.76 -17.69 -2.68
C ARG A 13 3.38 -17.14 -3.02
N LYS A 14 2.34 -17.62 -2.32
CA LYS A 14 1.01 -17.02 -2.38
C LYS A 14 1.00 -15.68 -1.63
N GLN A 15 0.33 -14.70 -2.20
CA GLN A 15 -0.03 -13.44 -1.54
C GLN A 15 -1.54 -13.24 -1.57
N ASN A 16 -2.02 -12.14 -0.98
CA ASN A 16 -3.46 -11.85 -0.95
C ASN A 16 -4.05 -11.71 -2.36
N VAL A 17 -3.39 -10.96 -3.24
CA VAL A 17 -3.91 -10.66 -4.59
C VAL A 17 -3.06 -11.24 -5.72
N SER A 18 -1.91 -11.83 -5.41
CA SER A 18 -0.93 -12.25 -6.40
C SER A 18 -0.24 -13.56 -6.00
N VAL A 19 0.55 -14.10 -6.93
CA VAL A 19 1.54 -15.14 -6.65
C VAL A 19 2.91 -14.60 -7.03
N ARG A 20 3.82 -14.61 -6.06
CA ARG A 20 5.22 -14.20 -6.26
C ARG A 20 6.03 -15.35 -6.83
N ILE A 21 6.81 -15.06 -7.86
CA ILE A 21 7.85 -15.93 -8.40
C ILE A 21 9.20 -15.22 -8.34
N ASN A 22 10.30 -15.97 -8.43
CA ASN A 22 11.64 -15.43 -8.58
C ASN A 22 12.16 -15.68 -10.00
N LEU A 23 12.54 -14.61 -10.69
CA LEU A 23 13.17 -14.66 -12.02
C LEU A 23 14.62 -14.18 -11.89
N SER A 24 15.55 -15.11 -11.69
CA SER A 24 16.99 -14.82 -11.60
C SER A 24 17.34 -13.73 -10.57
N GLY A 25 16.76 -13.83 -9.37
CA GLY A 25 16.95 -12.86 -8.29
C GLY A 25 15.92 -11.74 -8.26
N LEU A 26 15.15 -11.53 -9.34
CA LEU A 26 14.05 -10.55 -9.37
C LEU A 26 12.75 -11.18 -8.85
N GLU A 27 12.20 -10.64 -7.76
CA GLU A 27 10.87 -11.01 -7.29
C GLU A 27 9.79 -10.36 -8.18
N VAL A 28 8.91 -11.18 -8.77
CA VAL A 28 7.83 -10.75 -9.66
C VAL A 28 6.49 -11.23 -9.12
N ASP A 29 5.57 -10.30 -8.94
CA ASP A 29 4.21 -10.58 -8.48
C ASP A 29 3.24 -10.69 -9.67
N ILE A 30 2.69 -11.89 -9.86
CA ILE A 30 1.71 -12.16 -10.90
C ILE A 30 0.31 -12.08 -10.30
N THR A 31 -0.44 -11.06 -10.69
CA THR A 31 -1.82 -10.82 -10.25
C THR A 31 -2.79 -11.30 -11.31
N PRO A 32 -3.60 -12.34 -11.06
CA PRO A 32 -4.65 -12.74 -11.98
C PRO A 32 -5.80 -11.73 -11.92
N ALA A 33 -6.22 -11.23 -13.08
CA ALA A 33 -7.33 -10.31 -13.20
C ALA A 33 -8.20 -10.69 -14.41
N ARG A 34 -9.52 -10.59 -14.25
CA ARG A 34 -10.49 -10.76 -15.34
C ARG A 34 -11.07 -9.40 -15.72
N LYS A 35 -10.83 -8.94 -16.95
CA LYS A 35 -11.44 -7.73 -17.49
C LYS A 35 -12.96 -7.90 -17.61
N GLN A 36 -13.71 -6.88 -17.20
CA GLN A 36 -15.17 -6.83 -17.36
C GLN A 36 -15.55 -6.53 -18.82
N ALA A 37 -16.69 -7.08 -19.26
CA ALA A 37 -17.21 -6.83 -20.59
C ALA A 37 -17.76 -5.40 -20.72
N GLY A 38 -17.91 -4.90 -21.95
CA GLY A 38 -18.55 -3.61 -22.21
C GLY A 38 -17.60 -2.40 -22.30
N ASN A 39 -16.37 -2.60 -22.81
CA ASN A 39 -15.37 -1.53 -23.00
C ASN A 39 -15.04 -0.74 -21.72
N THR A 40 -15.05 -1.40 -20.56
CA THR A 40 -14.61 -0.81 -19.30
C THR A 40 -13.14 -1.14 -19.03
N ASP A 41 -12.52 -0.38 -18.12
CA ASP A 41 -11.22 -0.72 -17.52
C ASP A 41 -11.36 -1.43 -16.18
N ASP A 42 -12.56 -1.94 -15.90
CA ASP A 42 -12.85 -2.64 -14.66
C ASP A 42 -12.35 -4.08 -14.74
N HIS A 43 -11.80 -4.53 -13.63
CA HIS A 43 -11.22 -5.85 -13.46
C HIS A 43 -11.80 -6.49 -12.22
N VAL A 44 -12.00 -7.81 -12.27
CA VAL A 44 -12.26 -8.62 -11.09
C VAL A 44 -10.98 -9.38 -10.73
N ILE A 45 -10.55 -9.21 -9.48
CA ILE A 45 -9.40 -9.88 -8.89
C ILE A 45 -9.85 -10.78 -7.74
N TYR A 46 -9.08 -11.84 -7.48
CA TYR A 46 -9.33 -12.74 -6.36
C TYR A 46 -8.49 -12.35 -5.15
N LEU A 47 -9.11 -12.35 -3.97
CA LEU A 47 -8.49 -12.14 -2.67
C LEU A 47 -8.35 -13.48 -1.94
N SER A 48 -7.13 -13.92 -1.70
CA SER A 48 -6.87 -15.20 -1.04
C SER A 48 -7.08 -15.17 0.47
N LYS A 49 -6.89 -14.02 1.15
CA LYS A 49 -7.13 -13.90 2.60
C LYS A 49 -8.61 -14.07 2.95
N SER A 50 -9.52 -13.65 2.06
CA SER A 50 -10.98 -13.66 2.29
C SER A 50 -11.76 -14.64 1.40
N ASP A 51 -11.05 -15.43 0.59
CA ASP A 51 -11.64 -16.34 -0.41
C ASP A 51 -12.77 -15.69 -1.23
N SER A 52 -12.51 -14.52 -1.81
CA SER A 52 -13.55 -13.72 -2.46
C SER A 52 -13.05 -12.98 -3.69
N TRP A 53 -13.99 -12.44 -4.47
CA TRP A 53 -13.70 -11.65 -5.66
C TRP A 53 -14.02 -10.18 -5.42
N LYS A 54 -13.13 -9.29 -5.88
CA LYS A 54 -13.37 -7.84 -5.85
C LYS A 54 -13.25 -7.23 -7.23
N GLN A 55 -14.24 -6.42 -7.59
CA GLN A 55 -14.14 -5.53 -8.74
C GLN A 55 -13.33 -4.28 -8.35
N THR A 56 -12.44 -3.85 -9.24
CA THR A 56 -11.54 -2.70 -9.11
C THR A 56 -11.19 -2.14 -10.49
N ASN A 57 -10.39 -1.08 -10.57
CA ASN A 57 -9.95 -0.45 -11.81
C ASN A 57 -8.45 -0.09 -11.72
N ILE A 58 -7.60 -0.99 -12.21
CA ILE A 58 -6.13 -0.86 -12.12
C ILE A 58 -5.64 0.41 -12.84
N PRO A 59 -6.08 0.73 -14.07
CA PRO A 59 -5.67 1.98 -14.74
C PRO A 59 -6.03 3.24 -13.94
N LYS A 60 -7.20 3.27 -13.29
CA LYS A 60 -7.61 4.38 -12.43
C LYS A 60 -6.67 4.56 -11.24
N HIS A 61 -6.29 3.48 -10.57
CA HIS A 61 -5.33 3.56 -9.45
C HIS A 61 -3.98 4.09 -9.90
N ILE A 62 -3.45 3.59 -11.02
CA ILE A 62 -2.19 4.09 -11.59
C ILE A 62 -2.30 5.59 -11.90
N LYS A 63 -3.40 6.01 -12.53
CA LYS A 63 -3.65 7.42 -12.88
C LYS A 63 -3.75 8.30 -11.63
N ASP A 64 -4.48 7.88 -10.61
CA ASP A 64 -4.66 8.65 -9.36
C ASP A 64 -3.31 8.86 -8.66
N ILE A 65 -2.52 7.79 -8.52
CA ILE A 65 -1.23 7.85 -7.82
C ILE A 65 -0.18 8.59 -8.63
N SER A 66 -0.10 8.41 -9.95
CA SER A 66 0.81 9.17 -10.80
C SER A 66 0.50 10.67 -10.80
N ASN A 67 -0.77 11.04 -10.91
CA ASN A 67 -1.21 12.44 -10.87
C ASN A 67 -1.09 13.09 -9.47
N SER A 68 -0.93 12.29 -8.41
CA SER A 68 -0.72 12.83 -7.07
C SER A 68 0.61 13.60 -6.95
N VAL A 69 1.62 13.22 -7.75
CA VAL A 69 3.01 13.69 -7.66
C VAL A 69 3.62 13.42 -6.27
N ARG A 70 3.23 12.31 -5.63
CA ARG A 70 3.70 11.86 -4.29
C ARG A 70 4.56 10.60 -4.31
N THR A 71 5.07 10.23 -5.48
CA THR A 71 5.75 8.94 -5.68
C THR A 71 6.99 8.79 -4.80
N ASN A 72 7.71 9.88 -4.50
CA ASN A 72 8.91 9.82 -3.65
C ASN A 72 8.55 9.56 -2.19
N GLU A 73 7.59 10.29 -1.62
CA GLU A 73 7.10 10.05 -0.26
C GLU A 73 6.52 8.63 -0.11
N ILE A 74 5.74 8.18 -1.10
CA ILE A 74 5.19 6.81 -1.13
C ILE A 74 6.31 5.75 -1.14
N LYS A 75 7.34 5.95 -1.96
CA LYS A 75 8.49 5.02 -2.04
C LYS A 75 9.24 4.95 -0.71
N ILE A 76 9.51 6.10 -0.10
CA ILE A 76 10.19 6.17 1.19
C ILE A 76 9.38 5.43 2.26
N LEU A 77 8.07 5.64 2.32
CA LEU A 77 7.23 4.92 3.29
C LEU A 77 7.16 3.41 3.00
N LYS A 78 7.21 2.99 1.72
CA LYS A 78 7.34 1.57 1.36
C LYS A 78 8.63 0.98 1.91
N ILE A 79 9.75 1.68 1.77
CA ILE A 79 11.05 1.22 2.30
C ILE A 79 10.95 1.07 3.82
N TRP A 80 10.45 2.09 4.52
CA TRP A 80 10.22 2.04 5.97
C TRP A 80 9.34 0.85 6.38
N ARG A 81 8.23 0.62 5.67
CA ARG A 81 7.35 -0.55 5.86
C ARG A 81 8.12 -1.86 5.75
N GLU A 82 8.95 -2.03 4.71
CA GLU A 82 9.72 -3.26 4.49
C GLU A 82 10.81 -3.45 5.55
N LEU A 83 11.56 -2.40 5.91
CA LEU A 83 12.60 -2.45 6.93
C LEU A 83 12.05 -2.92 8.29
N HIS A 84 10.84 -2.47 8.63
CA HIS A 84 10.16 -2.84 9.86
C HIS A 84 9.19 -4.01 9.73
N LYS A 85 9.11 -4.66 8.55
CA LYS A 85 8.26 -5.83 8.28
C LYS A 85 6.79 -5.63 8.65
N LEU A 86 6.26 -4.45 8.34
CA LEU A 86 4.88 -4.09 8.66
C LEU A 86 3.90 -4.60 7.60
N GLU A 87 2.80 -5.21 8.03
CA GLU A 87 1.65 -5.46 7.15
C GLU A 87 0.95 -4.11 6.89
N PHE A 88 1.25 -3.49 5.75
CA PHE A 88 0.60 -2.26 5.30
C PHE A 88 0.35 -2.31 3.79
N PRO A 89 -0.86 -2.74 3.35
CA PRO A 89 -1.18 -2.92 1.94
C PRO A 89 -0.92 -1.66 1.12
N SER A 90 -0.16 -1.80 0.03
CA SER A 90 0.32 -0.65 -0.77
C SER A 90 -0.82 0.25 -1.26
N ILE A 91 -1.91 -0.33 -1.76
CA ILE A 91 -3.07 0.43 -2.25
C ILE A 91 -3.70 1.29 -1.15
N TYR A 92 -3.87 0.73 0.06
CA TYR A 92 -4.42 1.46 1.18
C TYR A 92 -3.48 2.59 1.62
N MET A 93 -2.20 2.27 1.80
CA MET A 93 -1.17 3.24 2.17
C MET A 93 -1.09 4.41 1.18
N GLU A 94 -1.08 4.13 -0.12
CA GLU A 94 -1.02 5.14 -1.17
C GLU A 94 -2.20 6.12 -1.11
N TYR A 95 -3.43 5.61 -0.99
CA TYR A 95 -4.61 6.46 -0.87
C TYR A 95 -4.67 7.20 0.46
N LEU A 96 -4.31 6.57 1.58
CA LEU A 96 -4.22 7.23 2.88
C LEU A 96 -3.28 8.44 2.83
N LEU A 97 -2.10 8.25 2.22
CA LEU A 97 -1.12 9.32 2.05
C LEU A 97 -1.68 10.46 1.19
N VAL A 98 -2.20 10.15 0.01
CA VAL A 98 -2.62 11.17 -0.96
C VAL A 98 -3.89 11.90 -0.52
N LYS A 99 -4.85 11.20 0.09
CA LYS A 99 -6.18 11.73 0.40
C LYS A 99 -6.29 12.33 1.80
N ASN A 100 -5.51 11.84 2.77
CA ASN A 100 -5.69 12.24 4.17
C ASN A 100 -4.45 12.94 4.72
N ILE A 101 -3.27 12.34 4.57
CA ILE A 101 -2.07 12.83 5.27
C ILE A 101 -1.40 14.00 4.53
N LEU A 102 -1.30 13.93 3.19
CA LEU A 102 -0.54 14.88 2.35
C LEU A 102 -1.42 15.79 1.47
N PHE A 103 -2.75 15.72 1.61
CA PHE A 103 -3.71 16.39 0.72
C PHE A 103 -3.46 17.90 0.57
N HIS A 104 -3.03 18.58 1.64
CA HIS A 104 -2.73 20.02 1.65
C HIS A 104 -1.24 20.36 1.81
N LYS A 105 -0.34 19.37 1.69
CA LYS A 105 1.10 19.63 1.82
C LYS A 105 1.71 20.11 0.51
N SER A 106 2.83 20.83 0.58
CA SER A 106 3.61 21.20 -0.61
C SER A 106 4.06 19.95 -1.37
N LYS A 107 4.10 20.03 -2.71
CA LYS A 107 4.60 18.98 -3.62
C LYS A 107 6.02 19.27 -4.14
N ASP A 108 6.66 20.32 -3.63
CA ASP A 108 8.02 20.67 -4.01
C ASP A 108 9.00 19.58 -3.52
N THR A 109 9.95 19.23 -4.37
CA THR A 109 11.00 18.24 -4.08
C THR A 109 11.81 18.55 -2.83
N LYS A 110 11.98 19.82 -2.47
CA LYS A 110 12.69 20.21 -1.24
C LYS A 110 11.93 19.84 0.04
N ASP A 111 10.62 19.64 -0.06
CA ASP A 111 9.74 19.37 1.08
C ASP A 111 9.55 17.87 1.34
N ILE A 112 10.15 16.98 0.54
CA ILE A 112 9.98 15.52 0.66
C ILE A 112 10.32 15.04 2.08
N ALA A 113 11.46 15.47 2.64
CA ALA A 113 11.87 15.06 3.98
C ALA A 113 10.87 15.53 5.05
N ASN A 114 10.43 16.80 4.98
CA ASN A 114 9.42 17.35 5.88
C ASN A 114 8.07 16.62 5.74
N ASN A 115 7.68 16.25 4.52
CA ASN A 115 6.47 15.51 4.26
C ASN A 115 6.53 14.10 4.85
N VAL A 116 7.65 13.39 4.72
CA VAL A 116 7.80 12.07 5.32
C VAL A 116 7.80 12.14 6.85
N TRP A 117 8.47 13.14 7.44
CA TRP A 117 8.39 13.39 8.88
C TRP A 117 6.95 13.67 9.31
N HIS A 118 6.21 14.48 8.55
CA HIS A 118 4.80 14.71 8.78
C HIS A 118 4.00 13.41 8.74
N ILE A 119 4.23 12.54 7.75
CA ILE A 119 3.58 11.22 7.65
C ILE A 119 3.81 10.39 8.91
N LEU A 120 5.07 10.24 9.34
CA LEU A 120 5.42 9.44 10.52
C LEU A 120 4.80 10.00 11.80
N ASN A 121 4.78 11.33 11.95
CA ASN A 121 4.11 11.98 13.09
C ASN A 121 2.59 11.76 13.08
N GLU A 122 1.94 11.86 11.91
CA GLU A 122 0.51 11.59 11.78
C GLU A 122 0.19 10.13 12.13
N LEU A 123 1.00 9.18 11.65
CA LEU A 123 0.85 7.76 11.97
C LEU A 123 1.15 7.43 13.45
N ALA A 124 1.94 8.24 14.15
CA ALA A 124 2.27 8.02 15.56
C ALA A 124 1.20 8.54 16.54
N LYS A 125 0.16 9.25 16.07
CA LYS A 125 -0.88 9.83 16.93
C LYS A 125 -1.67 8.77 17.69
N ASN A 126 -1.95 9.02 18.97
CA ASN A 126 -2.81 8.16 19.80
C ASN A 126 -4.31 8.39 19.57
N LYS A 127 -4.68 9.60 19.14
CA LYS A 127 -6.08 10.02 18.92
C LYS A 127 -6.20 10.58 17.52
N GLU A 128 -7.37 10.39 16.91
CA GLU A 128 -7.66 10.86 15.55
C GLU A 128 -6.61 10.37 14.53
N ASN A 129 -6.08 9.16 14.74
CA ASN A 129 -5.08 8.60 13.86
C ASN A 129 -5.71 8.31 12.48
N PRO A 130 -5.07 8.76 11.38
CA PRO A 130 -5.63 8.60 10.04
C PRO A 130 -5.83 7.13 9.62
N LEU A 131 -5.15 6.16 10.26
CA LEU A 131 -5.35 4.73 9.99
C LEU A 131 -6.77 4.22 10.33
N TYR A 132 -7.50 4.95 11.17
CA TYR A 132 -8.88 4.65 11.53
C TYR A 132 -9.91 5.44 10.71
N ALA A 133 -9.47 6.33 9.82
CA ALA A 133 -10.36 6.98 8.87
C ALA A 133 -10.82 5.97 7.81
N GLU A 134 -12.10 6.06 7.43
CA GLU A 134 -12.64 5.27 6.33
C GLU A 134 -12.05 5.76 5.00
N ILE A 135 -11.37 4.85 4.29
CA ILE A 135 -10.82 5.13 2.96
C ILE A 135 -11.55 4.25 1.95
N VAL A 136 -12.47 4.86 1.20
CA VAL A 136 -13.21 4.18 0.14
C VAL A 136 -12.33 4.04 -1.11
N ASP A 137 -12.35 2.87 -1.73
CA ASP A 137 -11.73 2.62 -3.03
C ASP A 137 -12.42 3.48 -4.11
N PRO A 138 -11.72 4.39 -4.80
CA PRO A 138 -12.34 5.22 -5.82
C PRO A 138 -12.79 4.43 -7.06
N ALA A 139 -12.31 3.21 -7.27
CA ALA A 139 -12.75 2.35 -8.37
C ALA A 139 -14.05 1.60 -8.04
N ASN A 140 -14.37 1.40 -6.76
CA ASN A 140 -15.56 0.68 -6.33
C ASN A 140 -15.94 1.09 -4.91
N SER A 141 -17.02 1.86 -4.76
CA SER A 141 -17.45 2.40 -3.46
C SER A 141 -17.86 1.35 -2.44
N ASN A 142 -18.09 0.09 -2.85
CA ASN A 142 -18.36 -1.02 -1.93
C ASN A 142 -17.07 -1.59 -1.30
N ASN A 143 -15.90 -1.21 -1.80
CA ASN A 143 -14.62 -1.63 -1.26
C ASN A 143 -14.09 -0.56 -0.30
N ILE A 144 -13.97 -0.90 0.98
CA ILE A 144 -13.30 -0.06 1.98
C ILE A 144 -11.84 -0.52 2.09
N LEU A 145 -10.90 0.36 1.70
CA LEU A 145 -9.46 0.06 1.73
C LEU A 145 -8.93 0.02 3.16
N SER A 146 -9.50 0.80 4.08
CA SER A 146 -9.13 0.80 5.51
C SER A 146 -9.46 -0.52 6.24
N ASP A 147 -10.29 -1.37 5.63
CA ASP A 147 -10.63 -2.71 6.14
C ASP A 147 -9.61 -3.77 5.72
N LEU A 148 -8.63 -3.40 4.86
CA LEU A 148 -7.53 -4.30 4.49
C LEU A 148 -6.53 -4.50 5.64
N LEU A 149 -6.65 -3.73 6.71
CA LEU A 149 -5.89 -3.87 7.95
C LEU A 149 -6.81 -4.24 9.11
N THR A 150 -6.37 -5.21 9.89
CA THR A 150 -6.89 -5.48 11.23
C THR A 150 -6.49 -4.38 12.21
N ASN A 151 -7.21 -4.29 13.34
CA ASN A 151 -6.86 -3.33 14.40
C ASN A 151 -5.46 -3.61 14.98
N GLU A 152 -5.05 -4.88 15.08
CA GLU A 152 -3.71 -5.25 15.53
C GLU A 152 -2.62 -4.76 14.57
N GLU A 153 -2.80 -4.95 13.26
CA GLU A 153 -1.86 -4.44 12.25
C GLU A 153 -1.79 -2.90 12.28
N LYS A 154 -2.91 -2.21 12.51
CA LYS A 154 -2.93 -0.74 12.70
C LYS A 154 -2.11 -0.33 13.92
N GLU A 155 -2.32 -0.97 15.07
CA GLU A 155 -1.55 -0.69 16.28
C GLU A 155 -0.05 -0.95 16.10
N ASN A 156 0.33 -2.00 15.37
CA ASN A 156 1.73 -2.28 15.04
C ASN A 156 2.36 -1.14 14.22
N ILE A 157 1.64 -0.60 13.23
CA ILE A 157 2.11 0.57 12.45
C ILE A 157 2.25 1.80 13.35
N ILE A 158 1.26 2.06 14.22
CA ILE A 158 1.26 3.22 15.14
C ILE A 158 2.45 3.15 16.09
N ASN A 159 2.67 2.00 16.71
CA ASN A 159 3.77 1.80 17.66
C ASN A 159 5.13 1.91 16.96
N GLN A 160 5.27 1.33 15.77
CA GLN A 160 6.51 1.49 15.00
C GLN A 160 6.74 2.95 14.60
N ALA A 161 5.71 3.69 14.21
CA ALA A 161 5.82 5.12 13.91
C ALA A 161 6.27 5.91 15.16
N LYS A 162 5.73 5.61 16.35
CA LYS A 162 6.16 6.23 17.62
C LYS A 162 7.63 5.97 17.93
N GLU A 163 8.11 4.75 17.72
CA GLU A 163 9.53 4.45 17.92
C GLU A 163 10.39 5.16 16.88
N THR A 164 9.95 5.17 15.63
CA THR A 164 10.66 5.85 14.52
C THR A 164 10.83 7.34 14.80
N ILE A 165 9.78 8.04 15.25
CA ILE A 165 9.89 9.49 15.49
C ILE A 165 10.76 9.88 16.68
N LYS A 166 11.11 8.93 17.56
CA LYS A 166 12.08 9.15 18.64
C LYS A 166 13.52 9.12 18.13
N LEU A 167 13.77 8.45 17.00
CA LEU A 167 15.07 8.42 16.36
C LEU A 167 15.38 9.82 15.84
N ARG A 168 16.54 10.38 16.23
CA ARG A 168 16.90 11.76 15.91
C ARG A 168 17.43 11.91 14.47
N ASP A 169 17.82 10.81 13.83
CA ASP A 169 18.52 10.82 12.56
C ASP A 169 17.79 10.04 11.46
N TRP A 170 17.73 10.65 10.27
CA TRP A 170 17.07 10.11 9.07
C TRP A 170 17.65 8.78 8.62
N GLU A 171 18.96 8.58 8.79
CA GLU A 171 19.63 7.33 8.41
C GLU A 171 19.00 6.12 9.09
N GLN A 172 18.67 6.21 10.38
CA GLN A 172 18.09 5.09 11.13
C GLN A 172 16.62 4.80 10.79
N THR A 173 15.99 5.69 10.00
CA THR A 173 14.58 5.60 9.62
C THR A 173 14.39 4.96 8.24
N VAL A 174 15.37 5.09 7.34
CA VAL A 174 15.25 4.66 5.93
C VAL A 174 16.48 3.90 5.40
N TRP A 175 17.51 3.67 6.20
CA TRP A 175 18.72 2.90 5.87
C TRP A 175 19.02 1.81 6.91
#